data_AF-V8AP87-F1
#
_entry.id   AF-V8AP87-F1
#
_cell.length_a   1.000
_cell.length_b   1.000
_cell.length_c   1.000
_cell.angle_alpha   90.00
_cell.angle_beta   90.00
_cell.angle_gamma   90.00
#
_symmetry.space_group_name_H-M   'P 1'
#
loop_
_entity.id
_entity.type
_entity.pdbx_description
1 polymer ?
#
loop_
_entity_poly.entity_id
_entity_poly.type
_entity_poly.pdbx_seq_one_letter_code
_entity_poly.pdbx_strand_id
1 'polypeptide(L)'
;MSSGKKFILIVFDLLLLSLVVPSAWDYYNLVEYGDMTSASSQLVYIGEYVPVYLFWGNALLAVVLIVALLIIAFYPRTYIDIELPTQEENSL
;
A
#
# COMPACT_ATOMS: atom_id res chain seq x y z
N MET A 1 -12.58 1.03 16.79
CA MET A 1 -12.37 1.93 15.63
C MET A 1 -13.64 1.90 14.78
N SER A 2 -14.31 3.05 14.54
CA SER A 2 -15.58 3.08 13.79
C SER A 2 -15.43 2.37 12.44
N SER A 3 -16.40 1.52 12.07
CA SER A 3 -16.38 0.73 10.83
C SER A 3 -16.12 1.59 9.59
N GLY A 4 -16.62 2.83 9.58
CA GLY A 4 -16.43 3.76 8.46
C GLY A 4 -14.97 4.22 8.31
N LYS A 5 -14.23 4.38 9.42
CA LYS A 5 -12.81 4.76 9.37
C LYS A 5 -11.93 3.66 8.78
N LYS A 6 -12.27 2.38 8.96
CA LYS A 6 -11.53 1.28 8.32
C LYS A 6 -11.72 1.28 6.80
N PHE A 7 -12.96 1.46 6.35
CA PHE A 7 -13.28 1.51 4.92
C PHE A 7 -12.56 2.65 4.21
N ILE A 8 -12.56 3.86 4.81
CA ILE A 8 -11.88 5.02 4.22
C ILE A 8 -10.38 4.78 4.05
N LEU A 9 -9.73 4.11 5.03
CA LEU A 9 -8.30 3.83 4.98
C LEU A 9 -7.96 2.79 3.91
N ILE A 10 -8.80 1.75 3.73
CA ILE A 10 -8.62 0.77 2.65
C ILE A 10 -8.75 1.43 1.28
N VAL A 11 -9.79 2.25 1.08
CA VAL A 11 -10.00 2.95 -0.19
C VAL A 11 -8.82 3.90 -0.47
N PHE A 12 -8.38 4.64 0.54
CA PHE A 12 -7.25 5.56 0.40
C PHE A 12 -5.94 4.82 0.07
N ASP A 13 -5.68 3.70 0.75
CA ASP A 13 -4.52 2.85 0.47
C ASP A 13 -4.55 2.30 -0.96
N LEU A 14 -5.69 1.78 -1.41
CA LEU A 14 -5.88 1.29 -2.78
C LEU A 14 -5.69 2.40 -3.83
N LEU A 15 -6.12 3.63 -3.54
CA LEU A 15 -5.89 4.78 -4.42
C LEU A 15 -4.41 5.12 -4.54
N LEU A 16 -3.66 5.08 -3.43
CA LEU A 16 -2.21 5.26 -3.45
C LEU A 16 -1.54 4.14 -4.25
N LEU A 17 -1.95 2.90 -4.02
CA LEU A 17 -1.41 1.73 -4.70
C LEU A 17 -1.66 1.79 -6.22
N SER A 18 -2.83 2.29 -6.64
CA SER A 18 -3.17 2.54 -8.04
C SER A 18 -2.30 3.62 -8.70
N LEU A 19 -1.67 4.51 -7.96
CA LEU A 19 -0.75 5.52 -8.49
C LEU A 19 0.69 5.00 -8.52
N VAL A 20 1.06 4.17 -7.54
CA VAL A 20 2.40 3.60 -7.38
C VAL A 20 2.68 2.54 -8.44
N VAL A 21 1.70 1.71 -8.80
CA VAL A 21 1.87 0.67 -9.83
C VAL A 21 2.25 1.23 -11.22
N PRO A 22 1.49 2.17 -11.81
CA PRO A 22 1.85 2.73 -13.11
C PRO A 22 3.15 3.55 -13.05
N SER A 23 3.39 4.28 -11.97
CA SER A 23 4.66 5.02 -11.83
C SER A 23 5.87 4.10 -11.66
N ALA A 24 5.75 2.97 -10.96
CA ALA A 24 6.79 1.95 -10.89
C ALA A 24 7.07 1.33 -12.27
N TRP A 25 6.03 1.12 -13.08
CA TRP A 25 6.17 0.63 -14.46
C TRP A 25 6.92 1.62 -15.37
N ASP A 26 6.59 2.91 -15.27
CA ASP A 26 7.31 3.95 -16.02
C ASP A 26 8.79 4.00 -15.65
N TYR A 27 9.13 3.95 -14.36
CA TYR A 27 10.53 3.92 -13.93
C TYR A 27 11.24 2.62 -14.30
N TYR A 28 10.55 1.48 -14.25
CA TYR A 28 11.12 0.21 -14.70
C TYR A 28 11.53 0.27 -16.17
N ASN A 29 10.66 0.80 -17.05
CA ASN A 29 10.99 0.99 -18.46
C ASN A 29 12.17 1.96 -18.64
N LEU A 30 12.26 3.03 -17.84
CA LEU A 30 13.39 3.96 -17.90
C LEU A 30 14.71 3.35 -17.43
N VAL A 31 14.67 2.43 -16.46
CA VAL A 31 15.87 1.72 -15.99
C VAL A 31 16.30 0.65 -16.99
N GLU A 32 15.36 -0.10 -17.57
CA GLU A 32 15.67 -1.20 -18.49
C GLU A 32 16.01 -0.71 -19.91
N TYR A 33 15.36 0.35 -20.39
CA TYR A 33 15.60 0.94 -21.71
C TYR A 33 16.38 2.27 -21.65
N GLY A 34 16.90 2.65 -20.49
CA GLY A 34 17.69 3.87 -20.30
C GLY A 34 18.89 3.93 -21.22
N ASP A 35 19.55 2.80 -21.46
CA ASP A 35 20.70 2.72 -22.37
C ASP A 35 20.29 2.91 -23.86
N MET A 36 19.08 2.49 -24.24
CA MET A 36 18.58 2.59 -25.62
C MET A 36 18.00 3.97 -25.97
N THR A 37 17.46 4.69 -24.99
CA THR A 37 16.83 6.02 -25.18
C THR A 37 17.78 7.20 -24.96
N SER A 38 18.95 6.95 -24.35
CA SER A 38 20.04 7.92 -24.18
C SER A 38 20.67 8.39 -25.50
N ALA A 39 20.48 7.65 -26.60
CA ALA A 39 21.07 8.00 -27.89
C ALA A 39 20.29 9.06 -28.70
N SER A 40 19.01 9.34 -28.38
CA SER A 40 18.20 10.21 -29.26
C SER A 40 17.21 11.15 -28.58
N SER A 41 16.92 11.03 -27.28
CA SER A 41 15.94 11.89 -26.63
C SER A 41 16.52 12.62 -25.43
N GLN A 42 16.57 13.94 -25.60
CA GLN A 42 16.68 15.03 -24.65
C GLN A 42 15.61 14.96 -23.53
N LEU A 43 15.50 13.83 -22.84
CA LEU A 43 14.88 13.78 -21.53
C LEU A 43 15.87 14.45 -20.59
N VAL A 44 15.44 15.59 -20.05
CA VAL A 44 16.16 16.46 -19.12
C VAL A 44 17.07 15.61 -18.22
N TYR A 45 18.33 16.03 -18.13
CA TYR A 45 19.47 15.47 -17.41
C TYR A 45 19.17 15.17 -15.92
N ILE A 46 18.27 14.24 -15.68
CA ILE A 46 17.91 13.68 -14.39
C ILE A 46 18.87 12.50 -14.29
N GLY A 47 20.07 12.75 -13.74
CA GLY A 47 21.25 11.90 -13.88
C GLY A 47 20.98 10.39 -13.79
N GLU A 48 21.82 9.59 -14.45
CA GLU A 48 21.67 8.14 -14.70
C GLU A 48 21.08 7.32 -13.54
N TYR A 49 21.38 7.68 -12.30
CA TYR A 49 20.91 6.98 -11.11
C TYR A 49 19.50 7.38 -10.62
N VAL A 50 18.94 8.50 -11.05
CA VAL A 50 17.66 9.01 -10.52
C VAL A 50 16.47 8.10 -10.85
N PRO A 51 16.31 7.57 -12.08
CA PRO A 51 15.26 6.58 -12.37
C PRO A 51 15.38 5.32 -11.50
N VAL A 52 16.61 4.91 -11.16
CA VAL A 52 16.88 3.77 -10.29
C VAL A 52 16.41 4.03 -8.86
N TYR A 53 16.70 5.21 -8.30
CA TYR A 53 16.23 5.58 -6.97
C TYR A 53 14.72 5.76 -6.91
N LEU A 54 14.11 6.31 -7.97
CA LEU A 54 12.66 6.46 -8.05
C LEU A 54 11.95 5.11 -8.17
N PHE A 55 12.51 4.16 -8.92
CA PHE A 55 12.04 2.79 -8.98
C PHE A 55 12.08 2.12 -7.60
N TRP A 56 13.24 2.12 -6.93
CA TRP A 56 13.39 1.53 -5.60
C TRP A 56 12.54 2.22 -4.53
N GLY A 57 12.39 3.55 -4.63
CA GLY A 57 11.50 4.32 -3.76
C GLY A 57 10.04 3.89 -3.91
N ASN A 58 9.55 3.75 -5.14
CA ASN A 58 8.20 3.25 -5.42
C ASN A 58 8.02 1.79 -5.00
N ALA A 59 9.02 0.94 -5.22
CA ALA A 59 8.98 -0.46 -4.80
C ALA A 59 8.85 -0.57 -3.26
N LEU A 60 9.67 0.19 -2.53
CA LEU A 60 9.62 0.23 -1.07
C LEU A 60 8.26 0.76 -0.59
N LEU A 61 7.76 1.82 -1.21
CA LEU A 61 6.48 2.42 -0.88
C LEU A 61 5.32 1.45 -1.15
N ALA A 62 5.35 0.69 -2.25
CA ALA A 62 4.36 -0.34 -2.55
C ALA A 62 4.32 -1.43 -1.48
N VAL A 63 5.49 -1.91 -1.01
CA VAL A 63 5.56 -2.89 0.08
C VAL A 63 4.93 -2.35 1.36
N VAL A 64 5.23 -1.09 1.71
CA VAL A 64 4.64 -0.44 2.90
C VAL A 64 3.12 -0.35 2.79
N LEU A 65 2.59 0.05 1.63
CA LEU A 65 1.13 0.11 1.38
C LEU A 65 0.49 -1.28 1.48
N ILE A 66 1.08 -2.32 0.87
CA ILE A 66 0.56 -3.69 0.99
C ILE A 66 0.54 -4.15 2.45
N VAL A 67 1.63 -3.90 3.20
CA VAL A 67 1.68 -4.25 4.63
C VAL A 67 0.63 -3.47 5.42
N ALA A 68 0.45 -2.18 5.14
CA ALA A 68 -0.59 -1.36 5.75
C ALA A 68 -1.99 -1.90 5.44
N LEU A 69 -2.26 -2.26 4.19
CA LEU A 69 -3.52 -2.88 3.76
C LEU A 69 -3.77 -4.17 4.52
N LEU A 70 -2.76 -5.05 4.65
CA LEU A 70 -2.88 -6.28 5.43
C LEU A 70 -3.18 -5.98 6.90
N ILE A 71 -2.47 -5.05 7.52
CA ILE A 71 -2.72 -4.65 8.92
C ILE A 71 -4.15 -4.13 9.10
N ILE A 72 -4.66 -3.32 8.18
CA ILE A 72 -6.02 -2.76 8.25
C ILE A 72 -7.08 -3.83 7.98
N ALA A 73 -6.86 -4.67 6.98
CA ALA A 73 -7.77 -5.75 6.57
C ALA A 73 -7.88 -6.84 7.64
N PHE A 74 -6.73 -7.26 8.19
CA PHE A 74 -6.65 -8.25 9.26
C PHE A 74 -6.72 -7.62 10.65
N TYR A 75 -6.97 -6.31 10.78
CA TYR A 75 -7.08 -5.66 12.09
C TYR A 75 -8.22 -6.32 12.88
N PRO A 76 -7.92 -7.15 13.90
CA PRO A 76 -8.92 -7.98 14.55
C PRO A 76 -9.98 -7.06 15.14
N ARG A 77 -11.24 -7.29 14.78
CA ARG A 77 -12.35 -6.79 15.59
C ARG A 77 -12.34 -7.65 16.85
N THR A 78 -11.58 -7.24 17.86
CA THR A 78 -11.72 -7.81 19.20
C THR A 78 -13.03 -7.30 19.80
N TYR A 79 -14.15 -7.81 19.29
CA TYR A 79 -15.33 -8.03 20.10
C TYR A 79 -15.37 -9.53 20.31
N ILE A 80 -14.55 -9.99 21.25
CA ILE A 80 -14.89 -11.23 21.94
C ILE A 80 -16.07 -10.78 22.81
N ASP A 81 -17.28 -10.85 22.26
CA ASP A 81 -18.48 -10.83 23.08
C ASP A 81 -18.41 -12.12 23.89
N ILE A 82 -17.73 -12.05 25.03
CA ILE A 82 -17.85 -13.05 26.07
C ILE A 82 -19.25 -12.82 26.63
N GLU A 83 -20.24 -13.47 26.04
CA GLU A 83 -21.54 -13.65 26.67
C GLU A 83 -21.29 -14.45 27.95
N LEU A 84 -21.15 -13.73 29.08
CA LEU A 84 -21.14 -14.35 30.39
C LEU A 84 -22.55 -14.91 30.61
N PRO A 85 -22.72 -16.24 30.79
CA PRO A 85 -24.02 -16.76 31.17
C PRO A 85 -24.40 -16.15 32.52
N THR A 86 -25.49 -15.38 32.53
CA THR A 86 -26.15 -14.91 33.75
C THR A 86 -26.60 -16.10 34.57
N GLN A 87 -25.80 -16.47 35.57
CA GLN A 87 -26.24 -17.27 36.70
C GLN A 87 -27.12 -16.38 37.57
N GLU A 88 -28.44 -16.51 37.47
CA GLU A 88 -29.38 -16.55 38.60
C GLU A 88 -30.83 -16.70 38.11
N GLU A 89 -31.05 -17.75 37.31
CA GLU A 89 -32.35 -18.44 37.21
C GLU A 89 -32.23 -19.72 38.04
N ASN A 90 -32.03 -19.62 39.35
CA ASN A 90 -32.08 -20.76 40.29
C ASN A 90 -32.19 -20.28 41.75
N SER A 91 -33.33 -19.66 42.09
CA SER A 91 -33.83 -19.66 43.48
C SER A 91 -35.37 -19.67 43.45
N LEU A 92 -35.91 -20.82 43.07
CA LEU A 92 -37.29 -21.24 43.39
C LEU A 92 -37.29 -21.92 44.76
#